data_AF-A0A7C5NKX8-F1
#
_entry.id   AF-A0A7C5NKX8-F1
#
_cell.length_a   1.000
_cell.length_b   1.000
_cell.length_c   1.000
_cell.angle_alpha   90.00
_cell.angle_beta   90.00
_cell.angle_gamma   90.00
#
_symmetry.space_group_name_H-M   'P 1'
#
loop_
_entity.id
_entity.type
_entity.pdbx_description
1 polymer ?
#
loop_
_entity_poly.entity_id
_entity_poly.type
_entity_poly.pdbx_seq_one_letter_code
_entity_poly.pdbx_strand_id
1 'polypeptide(L)'
;MKNILITLIIIITLSAAYSNRPIILKKDIIWQEQAYTYTPTPNDEIEIYSFDGANYESSHPTLPYFTTRFPVEGYGRLSVELIHAVYKPLDKKASKDDEFLNSDLKFISSVVKDRSDFFGQIRFIPIRKTANGKFEKLVSFELKINFTASSNFTFRGGNTFNSVLSDDNTYKIGIRKNGIHKMDYNFLKNELKVPIDGVDIKKIKIYGNGGGMLPEKISISRIDDLFENAIQVVDSNNDGKFNSGDYILFYAEEAGKWSLNSSTNLFRYQKNIYSDLNYYFIKISGENGKRLSTRTSLQSTNYTSNSFNDYIHFEEDKVNLLHKLPNQGSGKKWFGDHFEALREKDYNNIFTFPNLIQTEAVSFRVEFAGRSDVKTKFKITLNGQTFTSKPIASTTTSKQDGIYAYIQKIDQTFNASSDQIAVKI
;
A
#
# COMPACT_ATOMS: atom_id res chain seq x y z
N MET A 1 15.05 -33.10 -48.20
CA MET A 1 14.05 -32.51 -47.28
C MET A 1 13.42 -33.49 -46.30
N LYS A 2 13.25 -34.79 -46.63
CA LYS A 2 12.70 -35.80 -45.69
C LYS A 2 13.57 -36.10 -44.46
N ASN A 3 14.90 -36.00 -44.57
CA ASN A 3 15.81 -36.37 -43.47
C ASN A 3 16.01 -35.26 -42.43
N ILE A 4 15.69 -34.00 -42.74
CA ILE A 4 15.81 -32.88 -41.78
C ILE A 4 14.58 -32.81 -40.85
N LEU A 5 13.41 -33.23 -41.33
CA LEU A 5 12.19 -33.26 -40.52
C LEU A 5 12.25 -34.32 -39.41
N ILE A 6 12.92 -35.46 -39.66
CA ILE A 6 13.06 -36.55 -38.69
C ILE A 6 14.03 -36.17 -37.57
N THR A 7 15.11 -35.43 -37.88
CA THR A 7 16.05 -34.93 -36.86
C THR A 7 15.44 -33.81 -36.01
N LEU A 8 14.52 -33.00 -36.56
CA LEU A 8 13.82 -31.98 -35.78
C LEU A 8 12.77 -32.59 -34.82
N ILE A 9 12.12 -33.69 -35.22
CA ILE A 9 11.15 -34.41 -34.39
C ILE A 9 11.85 -35.21 -33.25
N ILE A 10 13.08 -35.70 -33.47
CA ILE A 10 13.86 -36.38 -32.42
C ILE A 10 14.39 -35.41 -31.36
N ILE A 11 14.67 -34.15 -31.71
CA ILE A 11 15.14 -33.13 -30.76
C ILE A 11 13.99 -32.53 -29.95
N ILE A 12 12.78 -32.42 -30.51
CA ILE A 12 11.60 -31.89 -29.78
C ILE A 12 10.99 -32.93 -28.82
N THR A 13 11.16 -34.23 -29.09
CA THR A 13 10.67 -35.30 -28.21
C THR A 13 11.61 -35.59 -27.03
N LEU A 14 12.90 -35.19 -27.09
CA LEU A 14 13.83 -35.35 -25.97
C LEU A 14 13.68 -34.24 -24.90
N SER A 15 13.05 -33.11 -25.21
CA SER A 15 12.78 -32.02 -24.26
C SER A 15 11.53 -32.23 -23.39
N ALA A 16 10.73 -33.28 -23.63
CA ALA A 16 9.51 -33.55 -22.86
C ALA A 16 9.71 -34.52 -21.67
N ALA A 17 10.94 -34.98 -21.41
CA ALA A 17 11.21 -36.05 -20.44
C ALA A 17 12.07 -35.65 -19.23
N TYR A 18 12.38 -34.36 -19.01
CA TYR A 18 12.87 -33.90 -17.71
C TYR A 18 11.71 -33.64 -16.77
N SER A 19 10.95 -34.71 -16.45
CA SER A 19 10.15 -34.71 -15.23
C SER A 19 11.14 -34.73 -14.08
N ASN A 20 11.36 -33.58 -13.43
CA ASN A 20 12.14 -33.51 -12.21
C ASN A 20 11.61 -34.56 -11.23
N ARG A 21 12.51 -35.42 -10.75
CA ARG A 21 12.13 -36.48 -9.80
C ARG A 21 11.43 -35.83 -8.61
N PRO A 22 10.29 -36.37 -8.15
CA PRO A 22 9.59 -35.81 -7.00
C PRO A 22 10.52 -35.78 -5.80
N ILE A 23 10.55 -34.65 -5.11
CA ILE A 23 11.29 -34.49 -3.87
C ILE A 23 10.48 -35.19 -2.78
N ILE A 24 11.12 -36.13 -2.08
CA ILE A 24 10.52 -36.82 -0.93
C ILE A 24 11.03 -36.18 0.35
N LEU A 25 10.11 -35.64 1.14
CA LEU A 25 10.41 -35.03 2.42
C LEU A 25 9.83 -35.90 3.54
N LYS A 26 10.70 -36.50 4.36
CA LYS A 26 10.33 -37.24 5.56
C LYS A 26 10.74 -36.47 6.80
N LYS A 27 9.81 -36.26 7.73
CA LYS A 27 10.08 -35.55 8.99
C LYS A 27 9.27 -36.10 10.15
N ASP A 28 9.91 -36.12 11.31
CA ASP A 28 9.29 -36.29 12.61
C ASP A 28 9.10 -34.91 13.26
N ILE A 29 7.96 -34.71 13.92
CA ILE A 29 7.63 -33.50 14.66
C ILE A 29 7.80 -33.78 16.15
N ILE A 30 8.81 -33.14 16.74
CA ILE A 30 9.14 -33.28 18.16
C ILE A 30 8.28 -32.30 18.97
N TRP A 31 7.11 -32.76 19.38
CA TRP A 31 6.19 -31.99 20.21
C TRP A 31 6.71 -31.80 21.62
N GLN A 32 6.46 -30.61 22.17
CA GLN A 32 6.62 -30.38 23.60
C GLN A 32 5.63 -31.25 24.38
N GLU A 33 6.02 -31.68 25.57
CA GLU A 33 5.18 -32.53 26.42
C GLU A 33 3.95 -31.80 26.93
N GLN A 34 4.09 -30.50 27.23
CA GLN A 34 3.03 -29.64 27.74
C GLN A 34 2.82 -28.43 26.82
N ALA A 35 1.59 -27.94 26.77
CA ALA A 35 1.28 -26.67 26.12
C ALA A 35 1.83 -25.51 26.97
N TYR A 36 2.22 -24.43 26.29
CA TYR A 36 2.51 -23.18 26.96
C TYR A 36 1.21 -22.48 27.32
N THR A 37 1.02 -22.17 28.60
CA THR A 37 -0.07 -21.32 29.05
C THR A 37 0.30 -19.85 28.85
N TYR A 38 -0.48 -19.15 28.03
CA TYR A 38 -0.44 -17.71 27.90
C TYR A 38 -1.68 -17.09 28.57
N THR A 39 -1.45 -16.21 29.54
CA THR A 39 -2.52 -15.57 30.34
C THR A 39 -2.60 -14.07 30.03
N PRO A 40 -3.23 -13.66 28.91
CA PRO A 40 -3.32 -12.25 28.54
C PRO A 40 -4.17 -11.40 29.49
N THR A 41 -5.09 -12.02 30.24
CA THR A 41 -5.88 -11.44 31.34
C THR A 41 -6.03 -12.47 32.47
N PRO A 42 -6.29 -12.07 33.73
CA PRO A 42 -6.45 -13.00 34.85
C PRO A 42 -7.52 -14.09 34.67
N ASN A 43 -8.47 -13.88 33.74
CA ASN A 43 -9.59 -14.80 33.49
C ASN A 43 -9.50 -15.50 32.13
N ASP A 44 -8.52 -15.16 31.28
CA ASP A 44 -8.33 -15.77 29.97
C ASP A 44 -7.01 -16.54 29.97
N GLU A 45 -7.11 -17.86 30.09
CA GLU A 45 -5.99 -18.78 29.93
C GLU A 45 -6.04 -19.39 28.52
N ILE A 46 -4.97 -19.18 27.74
CA ILE A 46 -4.85 -19.71 26.37
C ILE A 46 -3.73 -20.74 26.36
N GLU A 47 -4.07 -21.98 26.00
CA GLU A 47 -3.07 -23.03 25.78
C GLU A 47 -2.54 -22.97 24.35
N ILE A 48 -1.22 -22.81 24.22
CA ILE A 48 -0.51 -22.79 22.96
C ILE A 48 0.35 -24.04 22.86
N TYR A 49 0.00 -24.90 21.92
CA TYR A 49 0.76 -26.13 21.64
C TYR A 49 1.97 -25.80 20.77
N SER A 50 3.10 -26.46 21.05
CA SER A 50 4.38 -26.20 20.38
C SER A 50 5.17 -27.46 20.10
N PHE A 51 6.11 -27.35 19.18
CA PHE A 51 7.08 -28.37 18.81
C PHE A 51 8.38 -27.69 18.38
N ASP A 52 9.47 -28.44 18.30
CA ASP A 52 10.77 -27.89 17.88
C ASP A 52 10.70 -27.27 16.47
N GLY A 53 11.05 -25.99 16.36
CA GLY A 53 10.94 -25.21 15.12
C GLY A 53 9.53 -24.72 14.76
N ALA A 54 8.56 -24.79 15.68
CA ALA A 54 7.23 -24.21 15.48
C ALA A 54 7.28 -22.69 15.27
N ASN A 55 6.50 -22.19 14.32
CA ASN A 55 6.28 -20.76 14.09
C ASN A 55 4.81 -20.41 14.30
N TYR A 56 4.49 -19.16 14.64
CA TYR A 56 3.12 -18.72 14.88
C TYR A 56 2.77 -17.51 14.01
N GLU A 57 1.54 -17.47 13.52
CA GLU A 57 1.02 -16.35 12.73
C GLU A 57 -0.06 -15.60 13.49
N SER A 58 -0.16 -14.29 13.24
CA SER A 58 -1.19 -13.44 13.84
C SER A 58 -2.62 -13.82 13.44
N SER A 59 -2.79 -14.58 12.36
CA SER A 59 -4.10 -15.05 11.87
C SER A 59 -4.71 -16.13 12.77
N HIS A 60 -3.85 -16.99 13.33
CA HIS A 60 -4.23 -18.13 14.18
C HIS A 60 -3.15 -18.33 15.26
N PRO A 61 -3.03 -17.41 16.23
CA PRO A 61 -1.90 -17.36 17.15
C PRO A 61 -1.78 -18.57 18.07
N THR A 62 -2.83 -19.35 18.26
CA THR A 62 -2.83 -20.57 19.10
C THR A 62 -2.41 -21.84 18.35
N LEU A 63 -2.27 -21.77 17.01
CA LEU A 63 -1.95 -22.92 16.18
C LEU A 63 -0.52 -22.84 15.65
N PRO A 64 0.34 -23.83 15.97
CA PRO A 64 1.72 -23.83 15.50
C PRO A 64 1.80 -24.21 14.02
N TYR A 65 2.65 -23.53 13.26
CA TYR A 65 2.98 -23.85 11.87
C TYR A 65 4.30 -24.59 11.78
N PHE A 66 4.29 -25.71 11.06
CA PHE A 66 5.51 -26.37 10.60
C PHE A 66 5.96 -25.68 9.31
N THR A 67 7.24 -25.30 9.23
CA THR A 67 7.83 -24.69 8.03
C THR A 67 9.14 -25.38 7.69
N THR A 68 9.31 -25.73 6.43
CA THR A 68 10.58 -26.26 5.91
C THR A 68 10.93 -25.65 4.57
N ARG A 69 12.21 -25.68 4.24
CA ARG A 69 12.77 -25.22 2.96
C ARG A 69 13.67 -26.29 2.36
N PHE A 70 13.70 -26.38 1.04
CA PHE A 70 14.58 -27.27 0.28
C PHE A 70 15.01 -26.57 -1.02
N PRO A 71 16.21 -26.85 -1.53
CA PRO A 71 16.72 -26.20 -2.74
C PRO A 71 15.86 -26.55 -3.97
N VAL A 72 15.66 -25.57 -4.85
CA VAL A 72 15.05 -25.75 -6.17
C VAL A 72 15.86 -24.99 -7.22
N GLU A 73 15.72 -25.35 -8.49
CA GLU A 73 16.59 -24.85 -9.56
C GLU A 73 16.25 -23.42 -10.03
N GLY A 74 15.11 -22.85 -9.61
CA GLY A 74 14.65 -21.55 -10.05
C GLY A 74 13.24 -21.23 -9.58
N TYR A 75 12.64 -20.18 -10.15
CA TYR A 75 11.20 -19.93 -9.99
C TYR A 75 10.38 -21.09 -10.55
N GLY A 76 9.20 -21.32 -9.96
CA GLY A 76 8.32 -22.38 -10.40
C GLY A 76 7.09 -22.54 -9.52
N ARG A 77 6.37 -23.65 -9.74
CA ARG A 77 5.22 -24.08 -8.94
C ARG A 77 5.57 -25.36 -8.20
N LEU A 78 5.05 -25.49 -6.98
CA LEU A 78 5.14 -26.68 -6.16
C LEU A 78 3.76 -27.34 -6.08
N SER A 79 3.73 -28.65 -6.24
CA SER A 79 2.56 -29.49 -5.92
C SER A 79 2.96 -30.43 -4.80
N VAL A 80 2.19 -30.43 -3.71
CA VAL A 80 2.50 -31.16 -2.48
C VAL A 80 1.42 -32.22 -2.26
N GLU A 81 1.84 -33.45 -2.04
CA GLU A 81 0.98 -34.61 -1.75
C GLU A 81 1.47 -35.28 -0.47
N LEU A 82 0.55 -35.55 0.47
CA LEU A 82 0.83 -36.28 1.70
C LEU A 82 0.76 -37.78 1.42
N ILE A 83 1.88 -38.48 1.48
CA ILE A 83 1.96 -39.93 1.21
C ILE A 83 1.72 -40.73 2.49
N HIS A 84 2.38 -40.33 3.57
CA HIS A 84 2.33 -41.02 4.85
C HIS A 84 2.17 -40.01 5.98
N ALA A 85 1.40 -40.38 6.99
CA ALA A 85 1.17 -39.56 8.17
C ALA A 85 0.86 -40.44 9.37
N VAL A 86 1.56 -40.19 10.49
CA VAL A 86 1.25 -40.77 11.78
C VAL A 86 0.70 -39.69 12.68
N TYR A 87 -0.46 -39.93 13.26
CA TYR A 87 -1.15 -39.02 14.15
C TYR A 87 -1.18 -39.59 15.57
N LYS A 88 -1.18 -38.71 16.56
CA LYS A 88 -1.50 -39.04 17.96
C LYS A 88 -2.64 -38.16 18.46
N PRO A 89 -3.50 -38.68 19.38
CA PRO A 89 -4.50 -37.86 20.04
C PRO A 89 -3.86 -36.62 20.69
N LEU A 90 -4.56 -35.50 20.59
CA LEU A 90 -4.19 -34.25 21.25
C LEU A 90 -5.34 -33.82 22.15
N ASP A 91 -5.12 -33.87 23.46
CA ASP A 91 -6.09 -33.39 24.44
C ASP A 91 -5.97 -31.87 24.59
N LYS A 92 -6.45 -31.16 23.56
CA LYS A 92 -6.40 -29.70 23.45
C LYS A 92 -7.71 -29.07 23.88
N LYS A 93 -7.64 -28.01 24.71
CA LYS A 93 -8.79 -27.12 24.96
C LYS A 93 -9.19 -26.37 23.68
N ALA A 94 -10.48 -26.31 23.39
CA ALA A 94 -10.98 -25.64 22.20
C ALA A 94 -10.68 -24.14 22.23
N SER A 95 -10.22 -23.59 21.09
CA SER A 95 -9.98 -22.17 20.87
C SER A 95 -10.69 -21.70 19.60
N LYS A 96 -10.91 -20.38 19.47
CA LYS A 96 -11.56 -19.81 18.28
C LYS A 96 -10.80 -20.12 16.98
N ASP A 97 -9.47 -20.21 17.06
CA ASP A 97 -8.63 -20.54 15.90
C ASP A 97 -8.91 -21.95 15.35
N ASP A 98 -9.52 -22.86 16.13
CA ASP A 98 -9.81 -24.23 15.70
C ASP A 98 -10.84 -24.33 14.58
N GLU A 99 -11.59 -23.26 14.30
CA GLU A 99 -12.48 -23.17 13.13
C GLU A 99 -11.72 -23.32 11.80
N PHE A 100 -10.42 -22.99 11.80
CA PHE A 100 -9.56 -23.15 10.63
C PHE A 100 -9.18 -24.62 10.37
N LEU A 101 -9.22 -25.46 11.40
CA LEU A 101 -8.81 -26.86 11.32
C LEU A 101 -9.85 -27.71 10.59
N ASN A 102 -9.36 -28.62 9.75
CA ASN A 102 -10.16 -29.56 8.99
C ASN A 102 -9.66 -31.00 9.24
N SER A 103 -10.35 -31.99 8.67
CA SER A 103 -9.89 -33.39 8.68
C SER A 103 -8.60 -33.58 7.89
N ASP A 104 -8.43 -32.80 6.81
CA ASP A 104 -7.26 -32.82 5.96
C ASP A 104 -6.32 -31.64 6.26
N LEU A 105 -5.02 -31.91 6.19
CA LEU A 105 -4.00 -30.88 6.33
C LEU A 105 -3.96 -30.00 5.09
N LYS A 106 -3.94 -28.68 5.29
CA LYS A 106 -3.82 -27.70 4.22
C LYS A 106 -2.37 -27.25 4.07
N PHE A 107 -1.74 -27.62 2.95
CA PHE A 107 -0.37 -27.24 2.62
C PHE A 107 -0.32 -25.93 1.84
N ILE A 108 0.48 -24.99 2.34
CA ILE A 108 0.86 -23.77 1.64
C ILE A 108 2.26 -23.98 1.08
N SER A 109 2.44 -23.82 -0.23
CA SER A 109 3.73 -23.97 -0.87
C SER A 109 4.07 -22.77 -1.76
N SER A 110 5.36 -22.39 -1.78
CA SER A 110 5.85 -21.29 -2.59
C SER A 110 7.33 -21.47 -2.93
N VAL A 111 7.82 -20.77 -3.95
CA VAL A 111 9.25 -20.66 -4.23
C VAL A 111 9.71 -19.28 -3.80
N VAL A 112 10.74 -19.24 -2.96
CA VAL A 112 11.39 -18.02 -2.47
C VAL A 112 12.80 -17.92 -3.03
N LYS A 113 13.29 -16.70 -3.23
CA LYS A 113 14.66 -16.42 -3.68
C LYS A 113 15.39 -15.71 -2.55
N ASP A 114 16.45 -16.33 -2.05
CA ASP A 114 17.34 -15.76 -1.05
C ASP A 114 18.69 -15.50 -1.73
N ARG A 115 19.00 -14.22 -1.99
CA ARG A 115 20.18 -13.77 -2.76
C ARG A 115 20.25 -14.41 -4.15
N SER A 116 21.14 -15.37 -4.36
CA SER A 116 21.37 -16.05 -5.63
C SER A 116 20.68 -17.41 -5.71
N ASP A 117 20.18 -17.93 -4.58
CA ASP A 117 19.66 -19.28 -4.47
C ASP A 117 18.13 -19.30 -4.39
N PHE A 118 17.53 -20.37 -4.90
CA PHE A 118 16.10 -20.60 -4.89
C PHE A 118 15.73 -21.74 -3.95
N PHE A 119 14.68 -21.54 -3.15
CA PHE A 119 14.18 -22.53 -2.22
C PHE A 119 12.69 -22.74 -2.41
N GLY A 120 12.27 -23.99 -2.47
CA GLY A 120 10.88 -24.36 -2.23
C GLY A 120 10.60 -24.28 -0.74
N GLN A 121 9.51 -23.62 -0.35
CA GLN A 121 9.03 -23.55 1.03
C GLN A 121 7.67 -24.25 1.12
N ILE A 122 7.52 -25.10 2.12
CA ILE A 122 6.24 -25.71 2.49
C ILE A 122 5.93 -25.36 3.94
N ARG A 123 4.67 -25.00 4.17
CA ARG A 123 4.16 -24.63 5.48
C ARG A 123 2.73 -25.14 5.69
N PHE A 124 2.43 -25.65 6.87
CA PHE A 124 1.10 -26.11 7.26
C PHE A 124 0.96 -26.19 8.78
N ILE A 125 -0.26 -26.32 9.28
CA ILE A 125 -0.55 -26.56 10.71
C ILE A 125 -0.60 -28.09 10.93
N PRO A 126 0.27 -28.69 11.76
CA PRO A 126 0.31 -30.14 11.97
C PRO A 126 -0.72 -30.60 13.03
N ILE A 127 -1.89 -29.98 13.06
CA ILE A 127 -3.03 -30.35 13.90
C ILE A 127 -4.24 -30.50 12.97
N ARG A 128 -5.03 -31.55 13.18
CA ARG A 128 -6.29 -31.76 12.46
C ARG A 128 -7.45 -31.98 13.42
N LYS A 129 -8.66 -31.72 12.92
CA LYS A 129 -9.91 -32.00 13.63
C LYS A 129 -10.58 -33.20 12.97
N THR A 130 -10.76 -34.27 13.73
CA THR A 130 -11.44 -35.49 13.26
C THR A 130 -12.93 -35.23 13.05
N ALA A 131 -13.61 -36.09 12.28
CA ALA A 131 -15.06 -36.00 12.07
C ALA A 131 -15.87 -36.02 13.38
N ASN A 132 -15.32 -36.65 14.44
CA ASN A 132 -15.93 -36.72 15.77
C ASN A 132 -15.60 -35.50 16.66
N GLY A 133 -14.98 -34.46 16.11
CA GLY A 133 -14.63 -33.23 16.81
C GLY A 133 -13.39 -33.30 17.71
N LYS A 134 -12.71 -34.45 17.79
CA LYS A 134 -11.47 -34.62 18.56
C LYS A 134 -10.26 -34.11 17.77
N PHE A 135 -9.24 -33.60 18.47
CA PHE A 135 -8.01 -33.12 17.88
C PHE A 135 -6.93 -34.20 17.82
N GLU A 136 -6.16 -34.19 16.75
CA GLU A 136 -4.99 -35.04 16.58
C GLU A 136 -3.80 -34.19 16.13
N LYS A 137 -2.62 -34.48 16.69
CA LYS A 137 -1.36 -33.90 16.26
C LYS A 137 -0.62 -34.86 15.34
N LEU A 138 -0.04 -34.33 14.27
CA LEU A 138 0.84 -35.07 13.38
C LEU A 138 2.19 -35.25 14.05
N VAL A 139 2.67 -36.49 14.17
CA VAL A 139 3.97 -36.80 14.80
C VAL A 139 5.04 -37.17 13.78
N SER A 140 4.66 -37.73 12.64
CA SER A 140 5.58 -37.95 11.52
C SER A 140 4.83 -37.94 10.20
N PHE A 141 5.53 -37.56 9.13
CA PHE A 141 4.95 -37.49 7.81
C PHE A 141 5.96 -37.67 6.68
N GLU A 142 5.42 -38.02 5.51
CA GLU A 142 6.14 -38.08 4.25
C GLU A 142 5.37 -37.32 3.18
N LEU A 143 5.99 -36.31 2.57
CA LEU A 143 5.45 -35.55 1.45
C LEU A 143 6.14 -35.94 0.15
N LYS A 144 5.34 -36.08 -0.92
CA LYS A 144 5.79 -36.05 -2.31
C LYS A 144 5.63 -34.63 -2.83
N ILE A 145 6.70 -34.06 -3.37
CA ILE A 145 6.71 -32.69 -3.85
C ILE A 145 7.16 -32.66 -5.30
N ASN A 146 6.30 -32.20 -6.19
CA ASN A 146 6.63 -32.00 -7.59
C ASN A 146 6.95 -30.51 -7.83
N PHE A 147 8.12 -30.23 -8.40
CA PHE A 147 8.52 -28.89 -8.80
C PHE A 147 8.46 -28.74 -10.32
N THR A 148 7.71 -27.75 -10.79
CA THR A 148 7.67 -27.36 -12.20
C THR A 148 8.27 -25.97 -12.35
N ALA A 149 9.45 -25.88 -12.95
CA ALA A 149 10.12 -24.60 -13.21
C ALA A 149 9.24 -23.69 -14.09
N SER A 150 9.27 -22.39 -13.82
CA SER A 150 8.61 -21.38 -14.65
C SER A 150 9.61 -20.33 -15.12
N SER A 151 9.71 -20.16 -16.43
CA SER A 151 10.57 -19.17 -17.07
C SER A 151 9.85 -17.83 -17.23
N ASN A 152 9.44 -17.21 -16.13
CA ASN A 152 8.88 -15.85 -16.17
C ASN A 152 9.94 -14.87 -15.67
N PHE A 153 10.91 -14.55 -16.54
CA PHE A 153 11.82 -13.43 -16.29
C PHE A 153 11.15 -12.14 -16.74
N THR A 154 10.74 -11.31 -15.79
CA THR A 154 10.51 -9.88 -16.06
C THR A 154 11.86 -9.18 -15.96
N PHE A 155 12.41 -8.79 -17.09
CA PHE A 155 13.58 -7.92 -17.14
C PHE A 155 13.23 -6.59 -16.47
N ARG A 156 13.75 -6.35 -15.27
CA ARG A 156 13.78 -5.00 -14.70
C ARG A 156 14.94 -4.29 -15.38
N GLY A 157 14.69 -3.20 -16.08
CA GLY A 157 15.73 -2.39 -16.70
C GLY A 157 16.86 -2.06 -15.71
N GLY A 158 18.07 -1.81 -16.23
CA GLY A 158 19.21 -1.40 -15.41
C GLY A 158 18.97 -0.04 -14.74
N ASN A 159 19.57 0.17 -13.57
CA ASN A 159 19.51 1.44 -12.85
C ASN A 159 20.44 2.48 -13.52
N THR A 160 20.09 3.74 -13.38
CA THR A 160 20.85 4.91 -13.83
C THR A 160 22.02 5.12 -12.87
N PHE A 161 23.23 5.23 -13.41
CA PHE A 161 24.45 5.43 -12.62
C PHE A 161 24.79 6.91 -12.38
N ASN A 162 24.24 7.82 -13.19
CA ASN A 162 24.48 9.26 -13.09
C ASN A 162 23.13 9.99 -13.00
N SER A 163 22.85 10.64 -11.86
CA SER A 163 21.60 11.38 -11.69
C SER A 163 21.58 12.66 -12.54
N VAL A 164 20.39 13.05 -13.01
CA VAL A 164 20.14 14.38 -13.61
C VAL A 164 20.47 15.53 -12.66
N LEU A 165 20.58 15.27 -11.35
CA LEU A 165 20.96 16.24 -10.32
C LEU A 165 22.44 16.17 -9.90
N SER A 166 23.28 15.44 -10.62
CA SER A 166 24.68 15.20 -10.23
C SER A 166 25.60 16.43 -10.32
N ASP A 167 25.15 17.54 -10.89
CA ASP A 167 25.89 18.80 -10.95
C ASP A 167 25.26 19.89 -10.06
N ASP A 168 26.07 20.89 -9.72
CA ASP A 168 25.73 21.94 -8.73
C ASP A 168 24.79 23.05 -9.28
N ASN A 169 24.13 22.83 -10.42
CA ASN A 169 23.27 23.84 -11.07
C ASN A 169 21.77 23.53 -10.94
N THR A 170 21.35 23.17 -9.74
CA THR A 170 19.97 22.75 -9.45
C THR A 170 19.33 23.59 -8.34
N TYR A 171 18.10 24.06 -8.57
CA TYR A 171 17.31 24.85 -7.61
C TYR A 171 16.05 24.09 -7.22
N LYS A 172 15.76 23.99 -5.92
CA LYS A 172 14.69 23.15 -5.38
C LYS A 172 13.45 23.97 -5.04
N ILE A 173 12.27 23.52 -5.48
CA ILE A 173 10.97 24.12 -5.17
C ILE A 173 10.04 23.11 -4.50
N GLY A 174 9.33 23.54 -3.45
CA GLY A 174 8.36 22.72 -2.71
C GLY A 174 6.93 23.04 -3.12
N ILE A 175 6.17 22.00 -3.47
CA ILE A 175 4.80 22.06 -3.96
C ILE A 175 3.86 21.54 -2.87
N ARG A 176 2.90 22.38 -2.48
CA ARG A 176 1.87 22.08 -1.47
C ARG A 176 0.53 21.64 -2.04
N LYS A 177 0.24 22.01 -3.30
CA LYS A 177 -1.05 21.79 -3.93
C LYS A 177 -0.89 21.35 -5.38
N ASN A 178 -1.73 20.43 -5.79
CA ASN A 178 -1.86 20.05 -7.20
C ASN A 178 -2.28 21.26 -8.05
N GLY A 179 -1.75 21.37 -9.26
CA GLY A 179 -2.23 22.36 -10.24
C GLY A 179 -1.15 22.91 -11.16
N ILE A 180 -1.55 23.90 -11.96
CA ILE A 180 -0.62 24.70 -12.76
C ILE A 180 -0.01 25.78 -11.86
N HIS A 181 1.31 25.78 -11.75
CA HIS A 181 2.08 26.76 -11.00
C HIS A 181 2.71 27.77 -11.94
N LYS A 182 2.64 29.05 -11.57
CA LYS A 182 3.34 30.15 -12.25
C LYS A 182 4.58 30.51 -11.45
N MET A 183 5.73 30.49 -12.13
CA MET A 183 7.00 30.98 -11.60
C MET A 183 7.45 32.14 -12.47
N ASP A 184 7.30 33.37 -11.96
CA ASP A 184 7.74 34.56 -12.67
C ASP A 184 9.23 34.86 -12.42
N TYR A 185 9.74 35.80 -13.21
CA TYR A 185 11.10 36.30 -13.10
C TYR A 185 11.50 36.73 -11.69
N ASN A 186 10.64 37.46 -10.98
CA ASN A 186 10.98 37.96 -9.65
C ASN A 186 11.10 36.82 -8.64
N PHE A 187 10.21 35.82 -8.70
CA PHE A 187 10.31 34.63 -7.88
C PHE A 187 11.60 33.86 -8.14
N LEU A 188 11.92 33.59 -9.42
CA LEU A 188 13.14 32.85 -9.79
C LEU A 188 14.41 33.59 -9.36
N LYS A 189 14.50 34.89 -9.63
CA LYS A 189 15.68 35.71 -9.33
C LYS A 189 15.82 36.06 -7.86
N ASN A 190 14.74 36.51 -7.21
CA ASN A 190 14.81 37.10 -5.88
C ASN A 190 14.58 36.08 -4.76
N GLU A 191 13.67 35.12 -4.95
CA GLU A 191 13.37 34.11 -3.92
C GLU A 191 14.27 32.88 -4.06
N LEU A 192 14.37 32.34 -5.27
CA LEU A 192 15.19 31.13 -5.52
C LEU A 192 16.65 31.40 -5.86
N LYS A 193 17.03 32.66 -6.09
CA LYS A 193 18.39 33.08 -6.45
C LYS A 193 18.93 32.35 -7.68
N VAL A 194 18.06 32.03 -8.63
CA VAL A 194 18.44 31.49 -9.93
C VAL A 194 19.08 32.63 -10.74
N PRO A 195 20.26 32.44 -11.35
CA PRO A 195 20.88 33.40 -12.26
C PRO A 195 20.13 33.39 -13.61
N ILE A 196 18.86 33.78 -13.58
CA ILE A 196 17.91 33.64 -14.69
C ILE A 196 18.02 34.77 -15.72
N ASP A 197 18.68 35.87 -15.37
CA ASP A 197 18.82 37.06 -16.23
C ASP A 197 19.47 36.72 -17.57
N GLY A 198 18.75 36.97 -18.66
CA GLY A 198 19.27 36.80 -20.01
C GLY A 198 19.51 35.34 -20.41
N VAL A 199 19.07 34.37 -19.60
CA VAL A 199 19.19 32.93 -19.90
C VAL A 199 18.34 32.60 -21.12
N ASP A 200 18.89 31.84 -22.07
CA ASP A 200 18.11 31.31 -23.20
C ASP A 200 16.93 30.49 -22.65
N ILE A 201 15.71 30.94 -22.97
CA ILE A 201 14.47 30.35 -22.46
C ILE A 201 14.38 28.85 -22.78
N LYS A 202 15.07 28.36 -23.82
CA LYS A 202 15.09 26.93 -24.21
C LYS A 202 15.92 26.07 -23.28
N LYS A 203 16.82 26.65 -22.48
CA LYS A 203 17.76 25.93 -21.60
C LYS A 203 17.20 25.62 -20.22
N ILE A 204 16.03 26.18 -19.90
CA ILE A 204 15.34 25.96 -18.64
C ILE A 204 14.61 24.61 -18.66
N LYS A 205 14.86 23.80 -17.64
CA LYS A 205 14.28 22.47 -17.42
C LYS A 205 13.68 22.37 -16.02
N ILE A 206 12.64 21.56 -15.87
CA ILE A 206 12.05 21.22 -14.56
C ILE A 206 11.99 19.69 -14.43
N TYR A 207 12.58 19.16 -13.37
CA TYR A 207 12.63 17.75 -13.04
C TYR A 207 11.77 17.42 -11.82
N GLY A 208 11.08 16.28 -11.84
CA GLY A 208 10.20 15.85 -10.76
C GLY A 208 9.35 14.65 -11.16
N ASN A 209 8.97 13.84 -10.17
CA ASN A 209 8.35 12.52 -10.38
C ASN A 209 6.85 12.46 -10.04
N GLY A 210 6.20 13.62 -9.95
CA GLY A 210 4.80 13.69 -9.54
C GLY A 210 4.62 13.43 -8.04
N GLY A 211 3.38 13.23 -7.62
CA GLY A 211 2.99 13.12 -6.22
C GLY A 211 2.89 11.69 -5.68
N GLY A 212 2.70 11.60 -4.37
CA GLY A 212 2.45 10.35 -3.65
C GLY A 212 3.65 9.83 -2.86
N MET A 213 3.35 8.89 -1.96
CA MET A 213 4.33 8.24 -1.10
C MET A 213 5.10 7.17 -1.87
N LEU A 214 6.40 7.04 -1.58
CA LEU A 214 7.20 5.95 -2.11
C LEU A 214 6.61 4.60 -1.68
N PRO A 215 6.47 3.63 -2.61
CA PRO A 215 5.96 2.32 -2.27
C PRO A 215 6.86 1.59 -1.27
N GLU A 216 6.28 1.17 -0.14
CA GLU A 216 7.00 0.40 0.89
C GLU A 216 7.40 -0.99 0.38
N LYS A 217 6.54 -1.62 -0.46
CA LYS A 217 6.83 -2.92 -1.05
C LYS A 217 7.96 -2.80 -2.07
N ILE A 218 9.05 -3.52 -1.83
CA ILE A 218 10.22 -3.59 -2.73
C ILE A 218 9.92 -4.23 -4.10
N SER A 219 8.78 -4.92 -4.23
CA SER A 219 8.34 -5.53 -5.48
C SER A 219 7.65 -4.53 -6.43
N ILE A 220 7.24 -3.36 -5.93
CA ILE A 220 6.60 -2.33 -6.74
C ILE A 220 7.69 -1.53 -7.47
N SER A 221 7.52 -1.34 -8.78
CA SER A 221 8.46 -0.56 -9.59
C SER A 221 8.59 0.85 -9.05
N ARG A 222 9.81 1.39 -9.11
CA ARG A 222 10.12 2.76 -8.74
C ARG A 222 10.68 3.47 -9.95
N ILE A 223 10.46 4.77 -9.97
CA ILE A 223 11.12 5.64 -10.93
C ILE A 223 12.58 5.73 -10.49
N ASP A 224 13.48 5.41 -11.40
CA ASP A 224 14.92 5.23 -11.13
C ASP A 224 15.67 6.58 -10.98
N ASP A 225 15.33 7.59 -11.79
CA ASP A 225 15.81 8.97 -11.66
C ASP A 225 14.70 9.98 -12.02
N LEU A 226 14.90 11.28 -11.77
CA LEU A 226 13.86 12.27 -12.02
C LEU A 226 13.51 12.44 -13.51
N PHE A 227 12.22 12.52 -13.83
CA PHE A 227 11.76 12.84 -15.18
C PHE A 227 11.69 14.34 -15.46
N GLU A 228 11.98 14.72 -16.70
CA GLU A 228 11.77 16.08 -17.18
C GLU A 228 10.28 16.36 -17.47
N ASN A 229 9.76 17.40 -16.82
CA ASN A 229 8.39 17.87 -16.94
C ASN A 229 8.29 18.87 -18.09
N ALA A 230 7.23 18.75 -18.89
CA ALA A 230 6.97 19.70 -19.96
C ALA A 230 6.50 21.03 -19.37
N ILE A 231 7.13 22.13 -19.78
CA ILE A 231 6.80 23.48 -19.32
C ILE A 231 6.35 24.37 -20.47
N GLN A 232 5.59 25.41 -20.15
CA GLN A 232 5.39 26.55 -21.02
C GLN A 232 6.20 27.72 -20.49
N VAL A 233 6.99 28.34 -21.35
CA VAL A 233 7.69 29.59 -21.05
C VAL A 233 6.98 30.69 -21.83
N VAL A 234 6.53 31.72 -21.14
CA VAL A 234 5.94 32.91 -21.75
C VAL A 234 7.01 33.97 -21.79
N ASP A 235 7.47 34.23 -23.00
CA ASP A 235 8.42 35.29 -23.35
C ASP A 235 7.60 36.52 -23.75
N SER A 236 7.71 37.57 -22.95
CA SER A 236 6.89 38.78 -23.07
C SER A 236 7.38 39.73 -24.15
N ASN A 237 8.69 39.71 -24.46
CA ASN A 237 9.31 40.58 -25.45
C ASN A 237 9.76 39.83 -26.72
N ASN A 238 9.59 38.50 -26.75
CA ASN A 238 9.93 37.59 -27.85
C ASN A 238 11.42 37.65 -28.25
N ASP A 239 12.33 37.92 -27.30
CA ASP A 239 13.76 38.00 -27.57
C ASP A 239 14.51 36.67 -27.35
N GLY A 240 13.80 35.63 -26.90
CA GLY A 240 14.35 34.30 -26.64
C GLY A 240 15.19 34.21 -25.35
N LYS A 241 15.21 35.25 -24.54
CA LYS A 241 15.90 35.30 -23.25
C LYS A 241 14.90 35.51 -22.12
N PHE A 242 15.23 34.98 -20.95
CA PHE A 242 14.38 35.12 -19.78
C PHE A 242 14.71 36.41 -19.03
N ASN A 243 13.77 37.36 -19.07
CA ASN A 243 13.91 38.70 -18.54
C ASN A 243 12.69 39.11 -17.68
N SER A 244 12.71 40.35 -17.19
CA SER A 244 11.58 40.92 -16.44
C SER A 244 10.30 40.93 -17.28
N GLY A 245 9.25 40.30 -16.75
CA GLY A 245 7.96 40.13 -17.44
C GLY A 245 7.68 38.68 -17.84
N ASP A 246 8.73 37.87 -17.94
CA ASP A 246 8.62 36.48 -18.36
C ASP A 246 8.25 35.55 -17.20
N TYR A 247 7.64 34.42 -17.53
CA TYR A 247 7.26 33.42 -16.54
C TYR A 247 7.17 32.01 -17.12
N ILE A 248 7.26 31.04 -16.22
CA ILE A 248 7.12 29.62 -16.50
C ILE A 248 5.79 29.14 -15.93
N LEU A 249 5.05 28.36 -16.73
CA LEU A 249 3.91 27.57 -16.29
C LEU A 249 4.26 26.08 -16.36
N PHE A 250 3.98 25.35 -15.30
CA PHE A 250 4.10 23.89 -15.28
C PHE A 250 3.08 23.25 -14.34
N TYR A 251 2.68 22.02 -14.64
CA TYR A 251 1.84 21.24 -13.74
C TYR A 251 2.69 20.55 -12.68
N ALA A 252 2.27 20.63 -11.43
CA ALA A 252 2.92 19.95 -10.33
C ALA A 252 1.88 19.30 -9.41
N GLU A 253 2.28 18.19 -8.80
CA GLU A 253 1.49 17.46 -7.81
C GLU A 253 2.05 17.71 -6.41
N GLU A 254 1.18 17.72 -5.41
CA GLU A 254 1.52 17.76 -3.99
C GLU A 254 2.05 16.40 -3.49
N ALA A 255 2.40 16.33 -2.20
CA ALA A 255 3.01 15.12 -1.63
C ALA A 255 2.02 13.94 -1.52
N GLY A 256 0.74 14.23 -1.26
CA GLY A 256 -0.34 13.24 -1.23
C GLY A 256 -0.78 12.82 -2.64
N LYS A 257 -1.68 11.84 -2.70
CA LYS A 257 -2.15 11.30 -3.98
C LYS A 257 -3.62 10.92 -3.94
N TRP A 258 -4.36 11.42 -4.91
CA TRP A 258 -5.70 10.92 -5.22
C TRP A 258 -5.60 9.69 -6.12
N SER A 259 -6.33 8.64 -5.77
CA SER A 259 -6.41 7.42 -6.56
C SER A 259 -7.85 6.93 -6.67
N LEU A 260 -8.26 6.52 -7.87
CA LEU A 260 -9.57 5.93 -8.09
C LEU A 260 -9.59 4.51 -7.52
N ASN A 261 -10.49 4.23 -6.58
CA ASN A 261 -10.78 2.88 -6.15
C ASN A 261 -11.79 2.27 -7.13
N SER A 262 -11.35 1.34 -7.98
CA SER A 262 -12.17 0.69 -9.00
C SER A 262 -13.32 -0.17 -8.45
N SER A 263 -13.26 -0.59 -7.18
CA SER A 263 -14.34 -1.37 -6.56
C SER A 263 -15.51 -0.51 -6.10
N THR A 264 -15.23 0.74 -5.67
CA THR A 264 -16.26 1.67 -5.19
C THR A 264 -16.56 2.78 -6.19
N ASN A 265 -15.77 2.91 -7.26
CA ASN A 265 -15.78 4.05 -8.20
C ASN A 265 -15.65 5.41 -7.50
N LEU A 266 -14.90 5.46 -6.40
CA LEU A 266 -14.67 6.70 -5.64
C LEU A 266 -13.17 6.98 -5.57
N PHE A 267 -12.82 8.25 -5.64
CA PHE A 267 -11.46 8.67 -5.36
C PHE A 267 -11.18 8.55 -3.87
N ARG A 268 -9.95 8.18 -3.55
CA ARG A 268 -9.41 8.08 -2.20
C ARG A 268 -8.11 8.86 -2.16
N TYR A 269 -8.04 9.79 -1.22
CA TYR A 269 -6.81 10.51 -0.94
C TYR A 269 -5.92 9.68 -0.03
N GLN A 270 -4.66 9.56 -0.41
CA GLN A 270 -3.60 9.05 0.43
C GLN A 270 -2.68 10.22 0.79
N LYS A 271 -2.78 10.68 2.04
CA LYS A 271 -1.87 11.69 2.57
C LYS A 271 -0.45 11.10 2.70
N ASN A 272 0.56 11.93 2.46
CA ASN A 272 1.94 11.54 2.66
C ASN A 272 2.34 11.75 4.13
N ILE A 273 2.71 10.66 4.80
CA ILE A 273 3.02 10.65 6.24
C ILE A 273 4.43 11.16 6.57
N TYR A 274 5.24 11.48 5.55
CA TYR A 274 6.63 11.89 5.73
C TYR A 274 6.90 13.35 5.32
N SER A 275 6.00 13.97 4.56
CA SER A 275 6.16 15.35 4.08
C SER A 275 4.84 15.92 3.57
N ASP A 276 4.57 17.19 3.86
CA ASP A 276 3.50 17.98 3.23
C ASP A 276 3.94 18.63 1.90
N LEU A 277 5.21 18.51 1.55
CA LEU A 277 5.82 19.08 0.35
C LEU A 277 6.27 17.99 -0.61
N ASN A 278 5.92 18.15 -1.88
CA ASN A 278 6.57 17.44 -2.97
C ASN A 278 7.59 18.36 -3.65
N TYR A 279 8.73 17.82 -4.09
CA TYR A 279 9.82 18.65 -4.58
C TYR A 279 10.06 18.47 -6.08
N TYR A 280 10.20 19.61 -6.75
CA TYR A 280 10.64 19.71 -8.13
C TYR A 280 11.94 20.50 -8.18
N PHE A 281 12.69 20.31 -9.26
CA PHE A 281 14.04 20.83 -9.41
C PHE A 281 14.17 21.59 -10.72
N ILE A 282 14.57 22.86 -10.64
CA ILE A 282 14.82 23.72 -11.78
C ILE A 282 16.29 23.60 -12.15
N LYS A 283 16.59 23.46 -13.44
CA LYS A 283 17.95 23.37 -13.95
C LYS A 283 18.10 24.18 -15.23
N ILE A 284 19.23 24.85 -15.36
CA ILE A 284 19.65 25.53 -16.59
C ILE A 284 20.78 24.69 -17.18
N SER A 285 20.56 24.07 -18.33
CA SER A 285 21.51 23.12 -18.94
C SER A 285 21.80 23.45 -20.40
N GLY A 286 22.91 22.96 -20.95
CA GLY A 286 23.28 23.22 -22.35
C GLY A 286 22.31 22.65 -23.39
N GLU A 287 21.56 21.60 -23.06
CA GLU A 287 20.54 21.02 -23.95
C GLU A 287 19.18 21.72 -23.79
N ASN A 288 18.38 21.67 -24.85
CA ASN A 288 17.03 22.23 -24.83
C ASN A 288 16.12 21.42 -23.92
N GLY A 289 15.29 22.12 -23.15
CA GLY A 289 14.31 21.52 -22.28
C GLY A 289 13.00 21.15 -22.98
N LYS A 290 12.24 20.29 -22.34
CA LYS A 290 10.92 19.82 -22.76
C LYS A 290 9.91 20.96 -22.70
N ARG A 291 9.12 21.13 -23.76
CA ARG A 291 8.08 22.16 -23.87
C ARG A 291 6.71 21.52 -24.09
N LEU A 292 5.65 22.22 -23.67
CA LEU A 292 4.29 21.81 -24.03
C LEU A 292 4.10 21.92 -25.55
N SER A 293 3.61 20.85 -26.16
CA SER A 293 3.19 20.85 -27.56
C SER A 293 1.80 21.47 -27.68
N THR A 294 1.60 22.34 -28.65
CA THR A 294 0.25 22.79 -29.01
C THR A 294 -0.51 21.64 -29.67
N ARG A 295 -1.80 21.51 -29.33
CA ARG A 295 -2.71 20.54 -29.94
C ARG A 295 -3.94 21.28 -30.42
N THR A 296 -4.25 21.15 -31.71
CA THR A 296 -5.45 21.74 -32.30
C THR A 296 -6.70 21.14 -31.66
N SER A 297 -7.70 21.98 -31.40
CA SER A 297 -8.99 21.51 -30.91
C SER A 297 -9.66 20.60 -31.94
N LEU A 298 -10.48 19.66 -31.48
CA LEU A 298 -11.30 18.82 -32.36
C LEU A 298 -12.47 19.65 -32.91
N GLN A 299 -12.84 19.42 -34.16
CA GLN A 299 -13.96 20.13 -34.81
C GLN A 299 -15.33 19.62 -34.37
N SER A 300 -15.40 18.39 -33.84
CA SER A 300 -16.63 17.78 -33.33
C SER A 300 -16.36 17.03 -32.02
N THR A 301 -17.40 16.90 -31.20
CA THR A 301 -17.36 16.18 -29.93
C THR A 301 -18.29 14.96 -30.02
N ASN A 302 -17.83 13.80 -29.56
CA ASN A 302 -18.68 12.61 -29.45
C ASN A 302 -19.52 12.62 -28.16
N TYR A 303 -19.11 13.41 -27.18
CA TYR A 303 -19.75 13.53 -25.88
C TYR A 303 -19.51 14.94 -25.34
N THR A 304 -20.55 15.52 -24.75
CA THR A 304 -20.47 16.80 -24.03
C THR A 304 -20.74 16.52 -22.57
N SER A 305 -19.80 16.90 -21.71
CA SER A 305 -19.92 16.79 -20.27
C SER A 305 -20.13 18.18 -19.69
N ASN A 306 -21.19 18.35 -18.90
CA ASN A 306 -21.52 19.62 -18.23
C ASN A 306 -21.34 19.52 -16.70
N SER A 307 -20.87 18.38 -16.20
CA SER A 307 -20.67 18.12 -14.78
C SER A 307 -19.44 17.25 -14.58
N PHE A 308 -18.83 17.38 -13.40
CA PHE A 308 -17.70 16.56 -13.00
C PHE A 308 -17.81 16.27 -11.51
N ASN A 309 -17.06 15.28 -11.05
CA ASN A 309 -16.97 14.99 -9.64
C ASN A 309 -15.85 15.83 -9.01
N ASP A 310 -16.17 16.49 -7.91
CA ASP A 310 -15.21 17.22 -7.08
C ASP A 310 -15.02 16.50 -5.74
N TYR A 311 -13.86 16.70 -5.11
CA TYR A 311 -13.44 15.96 -3.92
C TYR A 311 -12.65 16.86 -2.97
N ILE A 312 -12.99 16.77 -1.68
CA ILE A 312 -12.25 17.43 -0.60
C ILE A 312 -11.83 16.37 0.41
N HIS A 313 -10.55 16.42 0.83
CA HIS A 313 -10.02 15.64 1.95
C HIS A 313 -9.58 16.60 3.05
N PHE A 314 -9.89 16.26 4.29
CA PHE A 314 -9.51 17.06 5.46
C PHE A 314 -8.88 16.18 6.54
N GLU A 315 -7.61 16.44 6.84
CA GLU A 315 -6.81 15.73 7.84
C GLU A 315 -5.61 16.61 8.27
N GLU A 316 -5.55 16.95 9.56
CA GLU A 316 -4.59 17.92 10.10
C GLU A 316 -3.40 17.31 10.86
N ASP A 317 -3.34 15.97 11.02
CA ASP A 317 -2.27 15.24 11.71
C ASP A 317 -1.86 15.82 13.09
N LYS A 318 -2.84 16.18 13.92
CA LYS A 318 -2.61 16.77 15.25
C LYS A 318 -2.18 15.74 16.30
N VAL A 319 -2.69 14.51 16.21
CA VAL A 319 -2.53 13.48 17.24
C VAL A 319 -2.07 12.17 16.62
N ASN A 320 -0.86 11.73 17.00
CA ASN A 320 -0.43 10.35 16.80
C ASN A 320 -0.82 9.51 18.01
N LEU A 321 -1.47 8.37 17.75
CA LEU A 321 -2.03 7.54 18.81
C LEU A 321 -0.99 7.01 19.79
N LEU A 322 0.21 6.63 19.34
CA LEU A 322 1.22 6.02 20.22
C LEU A 322 2.30 7.00 20.69
N HIS A 323 2.28 8.26 20.22
CA HIS A 323 3.31 9.25 20.55
C HIS A 323 3.48 9.50 22.05
N LYS A 324 2.39 9.47 22.83
CA LYS A 324 2.42 9.82 24.27
C LYS A 324 2.77 8.65 25.20
N LEU A 325 3.11 7.47 24.68
CA LEU A 325 3.52 6.36 25.54
C LEU A 325 4.95 6.62 26.05
N PRO A 326 5.18 6.62 27.38
CA PRO A 326 6.42 7.10 28.00
C PRO A 326 7.71 6.39 27.54
N ASN A 327 7.62 5.24 26.86
CA ASN A 327 8.77 4.49 26.36
C ASN A 327 8.65 4.04 24.89
N GLN A 328 7.59 4.42 24.14
CA GLN A 328 7.24 3.75 22.86
C GLN A 328 6.50 4.62 21.83
N GLY A 329 6.94 5.86 21.58
CA GLY A 329 6.42 6.65 20.46
C GLY A 329 6.69 5.96 19.12
N SER A 330 5.68 5.32 18.52
CA SER A 330 5.79 4.63 17.22
C SER A 330 4.50 4.75 16.40
N GLY A 331 4.46 4.20 15.18
CA GLY A 331 3.24 4.19 14.37
C GLY A 331 3.05 5.39 13.44
N LYS A 332 2.38 5.10 12.32
CA LYS A 332 2.24 6.00 11.16
C LYS A 332 0.84 6.62 11.04
N LYS A 333 -0.03 6.39 12.03
CA LYS A 333 -1.41 6.88 12.02
C LYS A 333 -1.55 8.14 12.84
N TRP A 334 -2.00 9.18 12.16
CA TRP A 334 -2.26 10.48 12.71
C TRP A 334 -3.76 10.78 12.56
N PHE A 335 -4.27 11.60 13.46
CA PHE A 335 -5.66 12.01 13.52
C PHE A 335 -5.74 13.51 13.80
N GLY A 336 -6.90 14.10 13.52
CA GLY A 336 -7.19 15.49 13.83
C GLY A 336 -7.59 15.68 15.29
N ASP A 337 -8.79 16.18 15.50
CA ASP A 337 -9.26 16.61 16.81
C ASP A 337 -9.53 15.45 17.79
N HIS A 338 -9.28 15.72 19.07
CA HIS A 338 -9.43 14.75 20.16
C HIS A 338 -10.72 15.01 20.96
N PHE A 339 -11.65 14.05 20.92
CA PHE A 339 -12.98 14.16 21.53
C PHE A 339 -13.05 13.49 22.91
N GLU A 340 -12.35 14.07 23.89
CA GLU A 340 -12.37 13.62 25.30
C GLU A 340 -13.20 14.56 26.18
N ALA A 341 -12.69 15.77 26.41
CA ALA A 341 -13.40 16.83 27.11
C ALA A 341 -14.40 17.54 26.18
N LEU A 342 -13.97 17.83 24.94
CA LEU A 342 -14.85 18.34 23.90
C LEU A 342 -15.65 17.17 23.31
N ARG A 343 -16.97 17.28 23.30
CA ARG A 343 -17.88 16.23 22.81
C ARG A 343 -18.50 16.51 21.46
N GLU A 344 -18.32 17.73 20.95
CA GLU A 344 -18.81 18.13 19.63
C GLU A 344 -17.90 19.16 18.98
N LYS A 345 -17.82 19.16 17.65
CA LYS A 345 -17.09 20.18 16.88
C LYS A 345 -17.73 20.44 15.53
N ASP A 346 -17.84 21.72 15.18
CA ASP A 346 -18.27 22.18 13.87
C ASP A 346 -17.08 22.39 12.92
N TYR A 347 -17.22 21.93 11.68
CA TYR A 347 -16.24 22.04 10.59
C TYR A 347 -16.82 22.89 9.44
N ASN A 348 -17.25 24.09 9.79
CA ASN A 348 -17.88 25.03 8.86
C ASN A 348 -16.86 25.55 7.83
N ASN A 349 -17.33 25.78 6.59
CA ASN A 349 -16.58 26.35 5.47
C ASN A 349 -15.40 25.51 4.94
N ILE A 350 -15.23 24.26 5.39
CA ILE A 350 -14.21 23.35 4.85
C ILE A 350 -14.72 22.63 3.60
N PHE A 351 -16.00 22.24 3.62
CA PHE A 351 -16.61 21.41 2.58
C PHE A 351 -17.56 22.26 1.74
N THR A 352 -17.00 22.96 0.75
CA THR A 352 -17.75 23.81 -0.18
C THR A 352 -17.48 23.34 -1.61
N PHE A 353 -18.55 23.02 -2.32
CA PHE A 353 -18.55 22.52 -3.70
C PHE A 353 -19.39 23.47 -4.57
N PRO A 354 -18.78 24.46 -5.23
CA PRO A 354 -19.53 25.43 -6.03
C PRO A 354 -20.30 24.76 -7.19
N ASN A 355 -21.55 25.16 -7.38
CA ASN A 355 -22.47 24.60 -8.39
C ASN A 355 -22.78 23.11 -8.17
N LEU A 356 -22.99 22.71 -6.91
CA LEU A 356 -23.28 21.31 -6.57
C LEU A 356 -24.64 20.90 -7.14
N ILE A 357 -24.67 19.79 -7.87
CA ILE A 357 -25.90 19.22 -8.40
C ILE A 357 -26.61 18.46 -7.27
N GLN A 358 -27.59 19.11 -6.64
CA GLN A 358 -28.27 18.60 -5.44
C GLN A 358 -29.14 17.35 -5.67
N THR A 359 -29.44 17.02 -6.93
CA THR A 359 -30.13 15.76 -7.29
C THR A 359 -29.20 14.55 -7.27
N GLU A 360 -27.89 14.77 -7.25
CA GLU A 360 -26.87 13.72 -7.17
C GLU A 360 -26.43 13.52 -5.71
N ALA A 361 -26.28 12.26 -5.32
CA ALA A 361 -25.91 11.93 -3.95
C ALA A 361 -24.42 12.21 -3.69
N VAL A 362 -24.12 12.92 -2.61
CA VAL A 362 -22.75 13.16 -2.13
C VAL A 362 -22.28 11.94 -1.34
N SER A 363 -21.13 11.39 -1.74
CA SER A 363 -20.44 10.35 -0.96
C SER A 363 -19.52 10.99 0.09
N PHE A 364 -19.59 10.51 1.33
CA PHE A 364 -18.71 10.98 2.40
C PHE A 364 -18.11 9.82 3.18
N ARG A 365 -16.93 10.09 3.74
CA ARG A 365 -16.27 9.17 4.66
C ARG A 365 -15.67 9.92 5.84
N VAL A 366 -15.89 9.38 7.03
CA VAL A 366 -15.28 9.85 8.28
C VAL A 366 -14.71 8.66 9.04
N GLU A 367 -13.56 8.86 9.69
CA GLU A 367 -12.80 7.82 10.39
C GLU A 367 -12.39 8.30 11.78
N PHE A 368 -12.72 7.52 12.80
CA PHE A 368 -12.38 7.80 14.20
C PHE A 368 -11.61 6.62 14.79
N ALA A 369 -10.69 6.92 15.70
CA ALA A 369 -10.08 5.94 16.58
C ALA A 369 -10.63 6.12 18.01
N GLY A 370 -11.19 5.05 18.57
CA GLY A 370 -11.68 5.04 19.95
C GLY A 370 -10.75 4.27 20.88
N ARG A 371 -10.40 4.90 22.01
CA ARG A 371 -9.71 4.28 23.15
C ARG A 371 -10.58 4.49 24.39
N SER A 372 -11.25 3.45 24.85
CA SER A 372 -12.13 3.48 26.03
C SER A 372 -12.35 2.06 26.56
N ASP A 373 -12.52 1.91 27.88
CA ASP A 373 -12.84 0.63 28.51
C ASP A 373 -14.28 0.15 28.23
N VAL A 374 -15.11 0.99 27.61
CA VAL A 374 -16.46 0.64 27.14
C VAL A 374 -16.63 0.89 25.66
N LYS A 375 -17.62 0.24 25.04
CA LYS A 375 -17.95 0.47 23.62
C LYS A 375 -18.46 1.90 23.45
N THR A 376 -17.93 2.62 22.46
CA THR A 376 -18.34 3.98 22.15
C THR A 376 -18.90 4.08 20.73
N LYS A 377 -19.49 5.22 20.38
CA LYS A 377 -19.94 5.56 19.03
C LYS A 377 -19.66 7.04 18.80
N PHE A 378 -19.54 7.43 17.54
CA PHE A 378 -19.57 8.83 17.14
C PHE A 378 -20.76 9.08 16.21
N LYS A 379 -21.15 10.34 16.11
CA LYS A 379 -22.17 10.80 15.17
C LYS A 379 -21.53 11.82 14.25
N ILE A 380 -22.09 11.98 13.06
CA ILE A 380 -21.77 13.07 12.16
C ILE A 380 -23.08 13.62 11.62
N THR A 381 -23.25 14.92 11.66
CA THR A 381 -24.40 15.62 11.13
C THR A 381 -23.97 16.42 9.91
N LEU A 382 -24.57 16.10 8.76
CA LEU A 382 -24.32 16.74 7.46
C LEU A 382 -25.61 17.43 7.02
N ASN A 383 -25.61 18.76 6.91
CA ASN A 383 -26.81 19.55 6.56
C ASN A 383 -28.05 19.17 7.40
N GLY A 384 -27.85 18.96 8.71
CA GLY A 384 -28.89 18.55 9.66
C GLY A 384 -29.23 17.05 9.66
N GLN A 385 -28.78 16.27 8.67
CA GLN A 385 -28.97 14.81 8.65
C GLN A 385 -27.90 14.11 9.49
N THR A 386 -28.32 13.29 10.46
CA THR A 386 -27.39 12.66 11.41
C THR A 386 -27.14 11.19 11.08
N PHE A 387 -25.86 10.83 10.97
CA PHE A 387 -25.38 9.47 10.75
C PHE A 387 -24.64 8.99 12.00
N THR A 388 -24.95 7.79 12.47
CA THR A 388 -24.33 7.22 13.68
C THR A 388 -23.45 6.05 13.30
N SER A 389 -22.25 5.99 13.88
CA SER A 389 -21.32 4.89 13.63
C SER A 389 -21.83 3.56 14.20
N LYS A 390 -21.32 2.45 13.67
CA LYS A 390 -21.32 1.18 14.42
C LYS A 390 -20.54 1.36 15.73
N PRO A 391 -20.76 0.52 16.77
CA PRO A 391 -19.97 0.58 17.99
C PRO A 391 -18.48 0.42 17.70
N ILE A 392 -17.67 1.34 18.23
CA ILE A 392 -16.22 1.15 18.37
C ILE A 392 -16.01 0.19 19.55
N ALA A 393 -15.19 -0.83 19.35
CA ALA A 393 -14.87 -1.79 20.41
C ALA A 393 -14.10 -1.12 21.56
N SER A 394 -14.31 -1.63 22.78
CA SER A 394 -13.54 -1.21 23.95
C SER A 394 -12.12 -1.79 23.90
N THR A 395 -11.19 -1.12 24.57
CA THR A 395 -9.83 -1.58 24.83
C THR A 395 -9.53 -1.45 26.32
N THR A 396 -8.59 -2.23 26.84
CA THR A 396 -8.11 -2.11 28.22
C THR A 396 -7.14 -0.92 28.31
N THR A 397 -7.61 0.23 28.78
CA THR A 397 -6.82 1.48 28.75
C THR A 397 -5.60 1.47 29.67
N SER A 398 -5.57 0.58 30.66
CA SER A 398 -4.43 0.35 31.56
C SER A 398 -3.33 -0.54 30.95
N LYS A 399 -3.62 -1.31 29.88
CA LYS A 399 -2.66 -2.23 29.27
C LYS A 399 -1.86 -1.52 28.17
N GLN A 400 -0.56 -1.33 28.41
CA GLN A 400 0.32 -0.63 27.46
C GLN A 400 0.62 -1.48 26.21
N ASP A 401 0.72 -2.80 26.35
CA ASP A 401 1.00 -3.73 25.24
C ASP A 401 -0.27 -4.26 24.54
N GLY A 402 -1.44 -3.71 24.88
CA GLY A 402 -2.72 -4.07 24.27
C GLY A 402 -2.99 -3.33 22.96
N ILE A 403 -4.09 -3.69 22.28
CA ILE A 403 -4.58 -2.90 21.13
C ILE A 403 -4.85 -1.48 21.61
N TYR A 404 -4.09 -0.51 21.11
CA TYR A 404 -4.16 0.86 21.63
C TYR A 404 -5.53 1.52 21.41
N ALA A 405 -6.12 1.32 20.24
CA ALA A 405 -7.42 1.86 19.87
C ALA A 405 -8.04 1.03 18.75
N TYR A 406 -9.37 1.05 18.66
CA TYR A 406 -10.10 0.49 17.52
C TYR A 406 -10.57 1.61 16.59
N ILE A 407 -10.51 1.35 15.30
CA ILE A 407 -10.94 2.30 14.27
C ILE A 407 -12.35 1.95 13.82
N GLN A 408 -13.20 2.96 13.70
CA GLN A 408 -14.50 2.83 13.07
C GLN A 408 -14.71 3.95 12.04
N LYS A 409 -15.46 3.61 10.99
CA LYS A 409 -15.72 4.48 9.84
C LYS A 409 -17.21 4.58 9.59
N ILE A 410 -17.63 5.70 9.02
CA ILE A 410 -18.88 5.83 8.27
C ILE A 410 -18.47 6.09 6.83
N ASP A 411 -18.99 5.31 5.88
CA ASP A 411 -18.78 5.45 4.44
C ASP A 411 -20.18 5.29 3.82
N GLN A 412 -20.81 6.42 3.52
CA GLN A 412 -22.23 6.52 3.15
C GLN A 412 -22.45 7.65 2.15
N THR A 413 -23.68 7.75 1.64
CA THR A 413 -24.12 8.84 0.77
C THR A 413 -25.26 9.61 1.42
N PHE A 414 -25.42 10.87 1.02
CA PHE A 414 -26.57 11.70 1.38
C PHE A 414 -26.84 12.73 0.28
N ASN A 415 -28.05 13.27 0.21
CA ASN A 415 -28.37 14.36 -0.71
C ASN A 415 -28.10 15.70 0.00
N ALA A 416 -27.21 16.49 -0.59
CA ALA A 416 -26.90 17.82 -0.08
C ALA A 416 -28.01 18.82 -0.44
N SER A 417 -28.22 19.81 0.42
CA SER A 417 -29.23 20.87 0.23
C SER A 417 -28.63 22.21 -0.18
N SER A 418 -27.29 22.32 -0.24
CA SER A 418 -26.58 23.52 -0.70
C SER A 418 -25.14 23.18 -1.10
N ASP A 419 -24.49 24.09 -1.83
CA ASP A 419 -23.06 23.99 -2.21
C ASP A 419 -22.14 23.85 -1.01
N GLN A 420 -22.51 24.45 0.13
CA GLN A 420 -21.81 24.29 1.38
C GLN A 420 -22.40 23.14 2.19
N ILE A 421 -21.56 22.19 2.58
CA ILE A 421 -21.95 21.11 3.47
C ILE A 421 -21.60 21.52 4.90
N ALA A 422 -22.62 21.80 5.72
CA ALA A 422 -22.44 22.03 7.14
C ALA A 422 -22.14 20.70 7.83
N VAL A 423 -20.95 20.59 8.43
CA VAL A 423 -20.47 19.36 9.08
C VAL A 423 -20.30 19.60 10.58
N LYS A 424 -20.99 18.80 11.38
CA LYS A 424 -20.81 18.71 12.84
C LYS A 424 -20.50 17.28 13.23
N ILE A 425 -19.55 17.07 14.13
CA ILE A 425 -19.22 15.76 14.71
C ILE A 425 -19.56 15.76 16.19
#